data_AF-A0A061HUV6-F1
#
_entry.id   AF-A0A061HUV6-F1
#
_cell.length_a   1.000
_cell.length_b   1.000
_cell.length_c   1.000
_cell.angle_alpha   90.00
_cell.angle_beta   90.00
_cell.angle_gamma   90.00
#
_symmetry.space_group_name_H-M   'P 1'
#
loop_
_entity.id
_entity.type
_entity.pdbx_description
1 polymer ?
#
loop_
_entity_poly.entity_id
_entity_poly.type
_entity_poly.pdbx_seq_one_letter_code
_entity_poly.pdbx_strand_id
1 'polypeptide(L)'
;MKYHNFEELQDGIGQRQTVVKILNTTGEEIIQQSSKTDANILQEKLGSLSLRCQEICKQLAERQKRIEEQKNVLSDFQRDLNEFVLWLEVADNITNTPLGNEQQLKEKLEQVKLLAEELPLRQGILKQLNETGRAVLVSAPIRPEEQDKLENKLKQTNLQWIKDFFILDCITSTLKLEELLSS
;
A
#
# COMPACT_ATOMS: atom_id res chain seq x y z
N MET A 1 -6.52 -14.17 -10.68
CA MET A 1 -5.53 -14.98 -9.91
C MET A 1 -5.10 -14.34 -8.56
N LYS A 2 -5.84 -13.40 -7.94
CA LYS A 2 -5.38 -12.75 -6.68
C LYS A 2 -5.92 -13.37 -5.38
N TYR A 3 -6.95 -14.22 -5.43
CA TYR A 3 -7.54 -14.86 -4.25
C TYR A 3 -7.06 -16.31 -4.00
N HIS A 4 -6.48 -16.96 -5.03
CA HIS A 4 -6.16 -18.39 -4.98
C HIS A 4 -5.05 -18.75 -3.98
N ASN A 5 -3.96 -17.98 -3.95
CA ASN A 5 -2.85 -18.24 -3.01
C ASN A 5 -3.23 -18.04 -1.53
N PHE A 6 -4.26 -17.24 -1.23
CA PHE A 6 -4.69 -17.01 0.15
C PHE A 6 -5.57 -18.15 0.65
N GLU A 7 -6.50 -18.60 -0.18
CA GLU A 7 -7.30 -19.80 0.10
C GLU A 7 -6.39 -21.03 0.19
N GLU A 8 -5.42 -21.21 -0.70
CA GLU A 8 -4.45 -22.30 -0.63
C GLU A 8 -3.60 -22.27 0.66
N LEU A 9 -3.24 -21.09 1.15
CA LEU A 9 -2.50 -20.94 2.41
C LEU A 9 -3.38 -21.20 3.64
N GLN A 10 -4.61 -20.69 3.66
CA GLN A 10 -5.58 -20.99 4.73
C GLN A 10 -5.95 -22.46 4.75
N ASP A 11 -6.18 -23.05 3.59
CA ASP A 11 -6.45 -24.46 3.41
C ASP A 11 -5.24 -25.30 3.84
N GLY A 12 -4.03 -24.90 3.44
CA GLY A 12 -2.79 -25.54 3.88
C GLY A 12 -2.57 -25.50 5.41
N ILE A 13 -2.95 -24.41 6.08
CA ILE A 13 -2.92 -24.33 7.56
C ILE A 13 -4.02 -25.22 8.16
N GLY A 14 -5.25 -25.17 7.63
CA GLY A 14 -6.36 -25.98 8.09
C GLY A 14 -6.10 -27.49 7.95
N GLN A 15 -5.53 -27.90 6.82
CA GLN A 15 -5.08 -29.28 6.59
C GLN A 15 -4.01 -29.69 7.60
N ARG A 16 -3.00 -28.85 7.86
CA ARG A 16 -1.95 -29.15 8.86
C ARG A 16 -2.51 -29.22 10.28
N GLN A 17 -3.43 -28.33 10.66
CA GLN A 17 -4.12 -28.40 11.95
C GLN A 17 -4.95 -29.68 12.10
N THR A 18 -5.60 -30.11 11.02
CA THR A 18 -6.39 -31.34 10.98
C THR A 18 -5.49 -32.57 11.13
N VAL A 19 -4.36 -32.61 10.41
CA VAL A 19 -3.36 -33.68 10.55
C VAL A 19 -2.85 -33.76 11.98
N VAL A 20 -2.57 -32.63 12.63
CA VAL A 20 -2.11 -32.59 14.04
C VAL A 20 -3.17 -33.14 14.99
N LYS A 21 -4.45 -32.79 14.79
CA LYS A 21 -5.54 -33.35 15.59
C LYS A 21 -5.64 -34.86 15.44
N ILE A 22 -5.62 -35.36 14.21
CA ILE A 22 -5.67 -36.81 13.93
C ILE A 22 -4.49 -37.52 14.60
N LEU A 23 -3.29 -36.96 14.45
CA LEU A 23 -2.07 -37.55 15.01
C LEU A 23 -2.09 -37.60 16.54
N ASN A 24 -2.64 -36.58 17.20
CA ASN A 24 -2.83 -36.57 18.65
C ASN A 24 -3.86 -37.63 19.08
N THR A 25 -5.00 -37.74 18.39
CA THR A 25 -6.04 -38.73 18.71
C THR A 25 -5.53 -40.16 18.53
N THR A 26 -4.90 -40.47 17.40
CA THR A 26 -4.30 -41.79 17.16
C THR A 26 -3.17 -42.08 18.14
N GLY A 27 -2.42 -41.03 18.51
CA GLY A 27 -1.40 -41.10 19.54
C GLY A 27 -1.94 -41.51 20.92
N GLU A 28 -3.04 -40.91 21.35
CA GLU A 28 -3.74 -41.29 22.60
C GLU A 28 -4.26 -42.74 22.56
N GLU A 29 -4.80 -43.20 21.44
CA GLU A 29 -5.27 -44.57 21.27
C GLU A 29 -4.13 -45.60 21.38
N ILE A 30 -2.96 -45.31 20.80
CA ILE A 30 -1.80 -46.21 20.85
C ILE A 30 -1.19 -46.23 22.27
N ILE A 31 -1.16 -45.09 22.96
CA ILE A 31 -0.72 -45.00 24.36
C ILE A 31 -1.57 -45.92 25.25
N GLN A 32 -2.89 -45.99 25.02
CA GLN A 32 -3.77 -46.88 25.78
C GLN A 32 -3.52 -48.38 25.53
N GLN A 33 -2.89 -48.74 24.41
CA GLN A 33 -2.64 -50.14 24.01
C GLN A 33 -1.17 -50.58 24.22
N SER A 34 -0.29 -49.68 24.70
CA SER A 34 1.16 -49.91 24.78
C SER A 34 1.66 -50.27 26.19
N SER A 35 2.84 -50.86 26.28
CA SER A 35 3.53 -51.06 27.58
C SER A 35 3.76 -49.69 28.26
N LYS A 36 3.79 -49.65 29.60
CA LYS A 36 3.89 -48.39 30.37
C LYS A 36 5.10 -47.52 29.98
N THR A 37 6.19 -48.15 29.54
CA THR A 37 7.41 -47.46 29.08
C THR A 37 7.25 -46.89 27.67
N ASP A 38 6.67 -47.66 26.73
CA ASP A 38 6.47 -47.23 25.35
C ASP A 38 5.40 -46.13 25.25
N ALA A 39 4.35 -46.23 26.07
CA ALA A 39 3.31 -45.23 26.24
C ALA A 39 3.89 -43.86 26.65
N ASN A 40 4.80 -43.84 27.63
CA ASN A 40 5.45 -42.62 28.10
C ASN A 40 6.34 -41.97 27.00
N ILE A 41 7.13 -42.78 26.28
CA ILE A 41 7.98 -42.29 25.18
C ILE A 41 7.12 -41.71 24.04
N LEU A 42 6.00 -42.35 23.72
CA LEU A 42 5.09 -41.88 22.68
C LEU A 42 4.40 -40.57 23.08
N GLN A 43 3.97 -40.45 24.33
CA GLN A 43 3.35 -39.23 24.87
C GLN A 43 4.30 -38.04 24.83
N GLU A 44 5.57 -38.23 25.20
CA GLU A 44 6.58 -37.18 25.13
C GLU A 44 6.82 -36.72 23.68
N LYS A 45 6.95 -37.67 22.74
CA LYS A 45 7.14 -37.37 21.31
C LYS A 45 5.94 -36.64 20.71
N LEU A 46 4.72 -37.06 21.05
CA LEU A 46 3.49 -36.41 20.61
C LEU A 46 3.35 -35.00 21.19
N GLY A 47 3.64 -34.82 22.48
CA GLY A 47 3.66 -33.51 23.13
C GLY A 47 4.64 -32.56 22.44
N SER A 48 5.86 -33.03 22.17
CA SER A 48 6.88 -32.27 21.44
C SER A 48 6.44 -31.90 20.03
N LEU A 49 5.84 -32.84 19.30
CA LEU A 49 5.33 -32.59 17.95
C LEU A 49 4.15 -31.59 17.95
N SER A 50 3.22 -31.75 18.88
CA SER A 50 2.08 -30.85 19.07
C SER A 50 2.54 -29.41 19.35
N LEU A 51 3.51 -29.23 20.28
CA LEU A 51 4.11 -27.93 20.57
C LEU A 51 4.77 -27.31 19.33
N ARG A 52 5.56 -28.10 18.59
CA ARG A 52 6.22 -27.62 17.37
C ARG A 52 5.21 -27.23 16.30
N CYS A 53 4.14 -27.99 16.14
CA CYS A 53 3.07 -27.67 15.20
C CYS A 53 2.29 -26.41 15.58
N GLN A 54 2.02 -26.20 16.88
CA GLN A 54 1.41 -24.96 17.37
C GLN A 54 2.29 -23.75 17.08
N GLU A 55 3.59 -23.86 17.31
CA GLU A 55 4.56 -22.79 17.01
C GLU A 55 4.62 -22.46 15.53
N ILE A 56 4.66 -23.47 14.64
CA ILE A 56 4.59 -23.26 13.19
C ILE A 56 3.30 -22.55 12.79
N CYS A 57 2.14 -22.97 13.34
CA CYS A 57 0.87 -22.32 13.05
C CYS A 57 0.87 -20.85 13.49
N LYS A 58 1.43 -20.56 14.65
CA LYS A 58 1.57 -19.19 15.16
C LYS A 58 2.45 -18.34 14.23
N GLN A 59 3.62 -18.83 13.85
CA GLN A 59 4.53 -18.11 12.93
C GLN A 59 3.91 -17.89 11.56
N LEU A 60 3.13 -18.85 11.05
CA LEU A 60 2.40 -18.71 9.79
C LEU A 60 1.31 -17.64 9.90
N ALA A 61 0.52 -17.63 10.98
CA ALA A 61 -0.50 -16.61 11.21
C ALA A 61 0.10 -15.20 11.32
N GLU A 62 1.22 -15.05 12.03
CA GLU A 62 1.95 -13.78 12.12
C GLU A 62 2.49 -13.33 10.76
N ARG A 63 3.05 -14.26 9.97
CA ARG A 63 3.52 -13.96 8.61
C ARG A 63 2.38 -13.54 7.70
N GLN A 64 1.23 -14.21 7.78
CA GLN A 64 0.04 -13.88 7.03
C GLN A 64 -0.47 -12.47 7.37
N LYS A 65 -0.56 -12.15 8.67
CA LYS A 65 -0.94 -10.81 9.14
C LYS A 65 -0.03 -9.73 8.56
N ARG A 66 1.30 -9.91 8.62
CA ARG A 66 2.26 -8.95 8.05
C ARG A 66 2.10 -8.76 6.55
N ILE A 67 1.89 -9.84 5.79
CA ILE A 67 1.67 -9.75 4.35
C ILE A 67 0.40 -8.96 4.04
N GLU A 68 -0.66 -9.17 4.82
CA GLU A 68 -1.92 -8.45 4.63
C GLU A 68 -1.79 -6.96 4.94
N GLU A 69 -1.11 -6.62 6.04
CA GLU A 69 -0.78 -5.23 6.38
C GLU A 69 0.01 -4.56 5.24
N GLN A 70 1.03 -5.23 4.69
CA GLN A 70 1.82 -4.70 3.56
C GLN A 70 0.98 -4.52 2.29
N LYS A 71 0.05 -5.43 2.00
CA LYS A 71 -0.86 -5.31 0.86
C LYS A 71 -1.82 -4.13 1.00
N ASN A 72 -2.34 -3.91 2.20
CA ASN A 72 -3.23 -2.78 2.46
C ASN A 72 -2.48 -1.45 2.26
N VAL A 73 -1.28 -1.33 2.83
CA VAL A 73 -0.43 -0.14 2.65
C VAL A 73 -0.10 0.08 1.16
N LEU A 74 0.21 -0.97 0.41
CA LEU A 74 0.43 -0.89 -1.04
C LEU A 74 -0.83 -0.41 -1.78
N SER A 75 -2.00 -0.95 -1.44
CA SER A 75 -3.26 -0.59 -2.07
C SER A 75 -3.63 0.88 -1.81
N ASP A 76 -3.47 1.33 -0.57
CA ASP A 76 -3.70 2.73 -0.20
C ASP A 76 -2.70 3.64 -0.94
N PHE A 77 -1.42 3.29 -0.95
CA PHE A 77 -0.41 4.03 -1.72
C PHE A 77 -0.77 4.14 -3.21
N GLN A 78 -1.21 3.05 -3.84
CA GLN A 78 -1.62 3.06 -5.24
C GLN A 78 -2.82 3.96 -5.49
N ARG A 79 -3.83 3.91 -4.61
CA ARG A 79 -5.00 4.78 -4.70
C ARG A 79 -4.60 6.24 -4.57
N ASP A 80 -3.89 6.58 -3.50
CA ASP A 80 -3.52 7.95 -3.18
C ASP A 80 -2.60 8.54 -4.27
N LEU A 81 -1.70 7.72 -4.85
CA LEU A 81 -0.87 8.12 -5.99
C LEU A 81 -1.71 8.40 -7.23
N ASN A 82 -2.74 7.59 -7.51
CA ASN A 82 -3.63 7.81 -8.65
C ASN A 82 -4.46 9.08 -8.46
N GLU A 83 -5.02 9.31 -7.27
CA GLU A 83 -5.76 10.52 -6.95
C GLU A 83 -4.91 11.78 -7.11
N PHE A 84 -3.64 11.71 -6.68
CA PHE A 84 -2.71 12.83 -6.86
C PHE A 84 -2.37 13.09 -8.33
N VAL A 85 -2.19 12.05 -9.13
CA VAL A 85 -1.98 12.18 -10.58
C VAL A 85 -3.19 12.83 -11.26
N LEU A 86 -4.42 12.42 -10.91
CA LEU A 86 -5.63 13.05 -11.44
C LEU A 86 -5.71 14.54 -11.08
N TRP A 87 -5.32 14.90 -9.87
CA TRP A 87 -5.26 16.30 -9.47
C TRP A 87 -4.24 17.10 -10.30
N LEU A 88 -3.06 16.53 -10.56
CA LEU A 88 -2.05 17.15 -11.44
C LEU A 88 -2.57 17.34 -12.86
N GLU A 89 -3.30 16.36 -13.42
CA GLU A 89 -3.91 16.47 -14.74
C GLU A 89 -4.94 17.62 -14.81
N VAL A 90 -5.73 17.80 -13.74
CA VAL A 90 -6.65 18.94 -13.64
C VAL A 90 -5.89 20.26 -13.56
N ALA A 91 -4.82 20.33 -12.75
CA ALA A 91 -3.99 21.53 -12.63
C ALA A 91 -3.30 21.90 -13.95
N ASP A 92 -2.74 20.91 -14.66
CA ASP A 92 -2.12 21.09 -15.97
C ASP A 92 -3.14 21.57 -17.01
N ASN A 93 -4.35 21.00 -17.04
CA ASN A 93 -5.41 21.44 -17.93
C ASN A 93 -5.84 22.90 -17.65
N ILE A 94 -6.00 23.26 -16.36
CA ILE A 94 -6.34 24.63 -15.96
C ILE A 94 -5.24 25.60 -16.38
N THR A 95 -3.96 25.26 -16.25
CA THR A 95 -2.87 26.17 -16.62
C THR A 95 -2.68 26.28 -18.14
N ASN A 96 -2.81 25.18 -18.89
CA ASN A 96 -2.52 25.12 -20.33
C ASN A 96 -3.69 25.51 -21.27
N THR A 97 -4.91 25.69 -20.76
CA THR A 97 -6.06 26.03 -21.62
C THR A 97 -5.92 27.43 -22.26
N PRO A 98 -6.06 27.58 -23.59
CA PRO A 98 -5.98 28.88 -24.27
C PRO A 98 -7.07 29.85 -23.81
N LEU A 99 -6.70 31.13 -23.65
CA LEU A 99 -7.63 32.20 -23.28
C LEU A 99 -8.32 32.76 -24.54
N GLY A 100 -9.65 32.89 -24.50
CA GLY A 100 -10.45 33.40 -25.62
C GLY A 100 -11.07 34.78 -25.36
N ASN A 101 -11.87 34.91 -24.29
CA ASN A 101 -12.55 36.16 -23.93
C ASN A 101 -12.28 36.57 -22.47
N GLU A 102 -12.65 37.81 -22.11
CA GLU A 102 -12.43 38.38 -20.77
C GLU A 102 -13.12 37.57 -19.65
N GLN A 103 -14.28 36.99 -19.93
CA GLN A 103 -15.02 36.15 -18.97
C GLN A 103 -14.25 34.86 -18.67
N GLN A 104 -13.73 34.18 -19.69
CA GLN A 104 -12.90 32.99 -19.55
C GLN A 104 -11.59 33.28 -18.81
N LEU A 105 -11.02 34.48 -18.99
CA LEU A 105 -9.85 34.91 -18.24
C LEU A 105 -10.15 35.04 -16.74
N LYS A 106 -11.26 35.68 -16.37
CA LYS A 106 -11.69 35.82 -14.98
C LYS A 106 -11.96 34.45 -14.33
N GLU A 107 -12.65 33.56 -15.03
CA GLU A 107 -12.92 32.20 -14.54
C GLU A 107 -11.62 31.40 -14.34
N LYS A 108 -10.69 31.47 -15.30
CA LYS A 108 -9.38 30.82 -15.21
C LYS A 108 -8.56 31.37 -14.04
N LEU A 109 -8.61 32.68 -13.83
CA LEU A 109 -7.93 33.34 -12.71
C LEU A 109 -8.43 32.81 -11.36
N GLU A 110 -9.74 32.71 -11.18
CA GLU A 110 -10.32 32.14 -9.94
C GLU A 110 -9.95 30.67 -9.76
N GLN A 111 -9.93 29.87 -10.83
CA GLN A 111 -9.47 28.48 -10.75
C GLN A 111 -7.99 28.37 -10.34
N VAL A 112 -7.12 29.22 -10.87
CA VAL A 112 -5.69 29.24 -10.50
C VAL A 112 -5.50 29.68 -9.05
N LYS A 113 -6.29 30.63 -8.55
CA LYS A 113 -6.26 31.02 -7.13
C LYS A 113 -6.63 29.84 -6.21
N LEU A 114 -7.70 29.12 -6.54
CA LEU A 114 -8.11 27.92 -5.78
C LEU A 114 -7.01 26.84 -5.80
N LEU A 115 -6.38 26.60 -6.95
CA LEU A 115 -5.25 25.67 -7.03
C LEU A 115 -4.09 26.12 -6.14
N ALA A 116 -3.78 27.42 -6.11
CA ALA A 116 -2.72 27.98 -5.28
C ALA A 116 -3.01 27.82 -3.78
N GLU A 117 -4.27 27.93 -3.36
CA GLU A 117 -4.70 27.68 -1.98
C GLU A 117 -4.57 26.20 -1.58
N GLU A 118 -4.79 25.26 -2.51
CA GLU A 118 -4.62 23.82 -2.26
C GLU A 118 -3.16 23.38 -2.20
N LEU A 119 -2.22 24.14 -2.76
CA LEU A 119 -0.81 23.73 -2.90
C LEU A 119 -0.16 23.25 -1.59
N PRO A 120 -0.29 23.93 -0.44
CA PRO A 120 0.37 23.49 0.80
C PRO A 120 -0.13 22.11 1.26
N LEU A 121 -1.43 21.85 1.12
CA LEU A 121 -2.04 20.56 1.44
C LEU A 121 -1.50 19.48 0.49
N ARG A 122 -1.48 19.76 -0.81
CA ARG A 122 -0.99 18.83 -1.84
C ARG A 122 0.50 18.54 -1.69
N GLN A 123 1.31 19.52 -1.29
CA GLN A 123 2.72 19.31 -0.96
C GLN A 123 2.89 18.32 0.21
N GLY A 124 2.04 18.43 1.24
CA GLY A 124 1.99 17.49 2.34
C GLY A 124 1.67 16.06 1.88
N ILE A 125 0.67 15.91 1.01
CA ILE A 125 0.28 14.61 0.43
C ILE A 125 1.42 14.02 -0.41
N LEU A 126 2.09 14.81 -1.25
CA LEU A 126 3.22 14.34 -2.06
C LEU A 126 4.39 13.87 -1.18
N LYS A 127 4.66 14.55 -0.06
CA LYS A 127 5.67 14.11 0.90
C LYS A 127 5.31 12.75 1.51
N GLN A 128 4.05 12.57 1.93
CA GLN A 128 3.55 11.29 2.43
C GLN A 128 3.63 10.19 1.37
N LEU A 129 3.23 10.46 0.12
CA LEU A 129 3.36 9.53 -1.00
C LEU A 129 4.81 9.09 -1.22
N ASN A 130 5.77 10.02 -1.13
CA ASN A 130 7.18 9.69 -1.25
C ASN A 130 7.71 8.85 -0.08
N GLU A 131 7.25 9.13 1.15
CA GLU A 131 7.60 8.35 2.34
C GLU A 131 7.05 6.93 2.27
N THR A 132 5.75 6.79 2.02
CA THR A 132 5.05 5.51 1.86
C THR A 132 5.60 4.75 0.66
N GLY A 133 5.85 5.42 -0.46
CA GLY A 133 6.43 4.82 -1.66
C GLY A 133 7.79 4.16 -1.39
N ARG A 134 8.69 4.83 -0.65
CA ARG A 134 9.98 4.23 -0.25
C ARG A 134 9.78 2.97 0.61
N ALA A 135 8.84 2.99 1.55
CA ALA A 135 8.57 1.83 2.41
C ALA A 135 7.97 0.66 1.63
N VAL A 136 6.99 0.93 0.76
CA VAL A 136 6.27 -0.07 -0.03
C VAL A 136 7.18 -0.71 -1.08
N LEU A 137 7.95 0.09 -1.81
CA LEU A 137 8.85 -0.42 -2.86
C LEU A 137 9.96 -1.34 -2.31
N VAL A 138 10.30 -1.22 -1.03
CA VAL A 138 11.30 -2.08 -0.39
C VAL A 138 10.68 -3.34 0.25
N SER A 139 9.48 -3.21 0.82
CA SER A 139 8.94 -4.21 1.75
C SER A 139 7.75 -5.01 1.24
N ALA A 140 7.01 -4.50 0.25
CA ALA A 140 5.81 -5.17 -0.23
C ALA A 140 6.17 -6.38 -1.12
N PRO A 141 5.45 -7.52 -1.00
CA PRO A 141 5.68 -8.69 -1.83
C PRO A 141 5.06 -8.51 -3.23
N ILE A 142 5.62 -7.61 -4.03
CA ILE A 142 5.20 -7.31 -5.41
C ILE A 142 6.23 -7.82 -6.43
N ARG A 143 5.77 -8.01 -7.66
CA ARG A 143 6.64 -8.45 -8.76
C ARG A 143 7.57 -7.31 -9.18
N PRO A 144 8.80 -7.59 -9.61
CA PRO A 144 9.74 -6.57 -10.07
C PRO A 144 9.14 -5.63 -11.13
N GLU A 145 8.40 -6.18 -12.10
CA GLU A 145 7.74 -5.39 -13.14
C GLU A 145 6.68 -4.41 -12.59
N GLU A 146 5.93 -4.82 -11.56
CA GLU A 146 4.93 -3.96 -10.91
C GLU A 146 5.61 -2.89 -10.05
N GLN A 147 6.70 -3.26 -9.38
CA GLN A 147 7.54 -2.36 -8.61
C GLN A 147 8.14 -1.25 -9.50
N ASP A 148 8.75 -1.62 -10.63
CA ASP A 148 9.33 -0.68 -11.59
C ASP A 148 8.27 0.28 -12.14
N LYS A 149 7.07 -0.22 -12.43
CA LYS A 149 5.95 0.62 -12.88
C LYS A 149 5.54 1.64 -11.82
N LEU A 150 5.42 1.23 -10.56
CA LEU A 150 5.05 2.13 -9.46
C LEU A 150 6.13 3.15 -9.18
N GLU A 151 7.39 2.74 -9.20
CA GLU A 151 8.53 3.64 -9.01
C GLU A 151 8.59 4.68 -10.13
N ASN A 152 8.45 4.25 -11.39
CA ASN A 152 8.42 5.17 -12.53
C ASN A 152 7.22 6.13 -12.45
N LYS A 153 6.05 5.64 -12.06
CA LYS A 153 4.87 6.49 -11.88
C LYS A 153 5.09 7.53 -10.77
N LEU A 154 5.65 7.14 -9.64
CA LEU A 154 5.98 8.08 -8.55
C LEU A 154 7.01 9.12 -9.00
N LYS A 155 8.06 8.71 -9.74
CA LYS A 155 9.05 9.62 -10.34
C LYS A 155 8.40 10.62 -11.30
N GLN A 156 7.54 10.16 -12.20
CA GLN A 156 6.80 11.02 -13.12
C GLN A 156 5.89 12.01 -12.39
N THR A 157 5.18 11.53 -11.35
CA THR A 157 4.31 12.37 -10.51
C THR A 157 5.11 13.50 -9.85
N ASN A 158 6.28 13.18 -9.29
CA ASN A 158 7.17 14.20 -8.71
C ASN A 158 7.67 15.21 -9.76
N LEU A 159 8.03 14.74 -10.96
CA LEU A 159 8.48 15.62 -12.05
C LEU A 159 7.36 16.55 -12.52
N GLN A 160 6.14 16.04 -12.66
CA GLN A 160 4.99 16.83 -13.06
C GLN A 160 4.63 17.88 -11.99
N TRP A 161 4.62 17.48 -10.70
CA TRP A 161 4.44 18.42 -9.60
C TRP A 161 5.44 19.58 -9.64
N ILE A 162 6.73 19.30 -9.90
CA ILE A 162 7.75 20.35 -10.00
C ILE A 162 7.43 21.33 -11.13
N LYS A 163 7.03 20.83 -12.31
CA LYS A 163 6.65 21.68 -13.45
C LYS A 163 5.44 22.55 -13.10
N ASP A 164 4.39 21.96 -12.57
CA ASP A 164 3.14 22.65 -12.25
C ASP A 164 3.34 23.68 -11.12
N PHE A 165 4.21 23.36 -10.15
CA PHE A 165 4.60 24.27 -9.08
C PHE A 165 5.33 25.51 -9.63
N PHE A 166 6.29 25.34 -10.54
CA PHE A 166 6.98 26.48 -11.17
C PHE A 166 6.02 27.36 -11.98
N ILE A 167 5.05 26.75 -12.65
CA ILE A 167 4.05 27.48 -13.43
C ILE A 167 3.11 28.27 -12.49
N LEU A 168 2.61 27.63 -11.43
CA LEU A 168 1.72 28.31 -10.46
C LEU A 168 2.43 29.44 -9.70
N ASP A 169 3.68 29.26 -9.29
CA ASP A 169 4.46 30.28 -8.59
C ASP A 169 4.75 31.49 -9.51
N CYS A 170 4.99 31.24 -10.80
CA CYS A 170 5.16 32.29 -11.80
C CYS A 170 3.86 33.07 -12.05
N ILE A 171 2.71 32.37 -12.17
CA ILE A 171 1.41 33.02 -12.38
C ILE A 171 1.00 33.82 -11.15
N THR A 172 1.10 33.26 -9.95
CA THR A 172 0.75 33.96 -8.70
C THR A 172 1.64 35.17 -8.46
N SER A 173 2.93 35.09 -8.77
CA SER A 173 3.85 36.24 -8.72
C SER A 173 3.47 37.33 -9.73
N THR A 174 3.08 36.94 -10.95
CA THR A 174 2.67 37.89 -12.01
C THR A 174 1.38 38.62 -11.62
N LEU A 175 0.38 37.92 -11.11
CA LEU A 175 -0.89 38.50 -10.65
C LEU A 175 -0.69 39.48 -9.50
N LYS A 176 0.19 39.13 -8.55
CA LYS A 176 0.52 40.00 -7.42
C LYS A 176 1.21 41.28 -7.87
N LEU A 177 2.03 41.22 -8.94
CA LEU A 177 2.63 42.41 -9.55
C LEU A 177 1.59 43.28 -10.27
N GLU A 178 0.62 42.68 -10.98
CA GLU A 178 -0.46 43.44 -11.64
C GLU A 178 -1.39 44.16 -10.64
N GLU A 179 -1.72 43.53 -9.50
CA GLU A 179 -2.49 44.17 -8.43
C GLU A 179 -1.74 45.35 -7.80
N LEU A 180 -0.42 45.22 -7.59
CA LEU A 180 0.41 46.30 -7.04
C LEU A 180 0.61 47.47 -8.01
N LEU A 181 0.55 47.23 -9.31
CA LEU A 181 0.65 48.26 -10.35
C LEU A 181 -0.69 48.93 -10.65
N SER A 182 -1.81 48.31 -10.26
CA SER A 182 -3.17 48.83 -10.45
C SER A 182 -3.72 49.57 -9.21
N SER A 183 -2.97 49.59 -8.11
CA SER A 183 -3.25 50.32 -6.86
C SER A 183 -2.45 51.61 -6.75
#